data_AF-X0VLV5-F1
#
_entry.id   AF-X0VLV5-F1
#
_cell.length_a   1.000
_cell.length_b   1.000
_cell.length_c   1.000
_cell.angle_alpha   90.00
_cell.angle_beta   90.00
_cell.angle_gamma   90.00
#
_symmetry.space_group_name_H-M   'P 1'
#
loop_
_entity.id
_entity.type
_entity.pdbx_description
1 polymer ?
#
loop_
_entity_poly.entity_id
_entity_poly.type
_entity_poly.pdbx_seq_one_letter_code
_entity_poly.pdbx_strand_id
1 'polypeptide(L)'
;MKIDDKIINSYKFNCLKPCAMKVYFQFIIKNEKQFIFSMDELGANTFMSISSILAGIKDLNENKFIKIIGKGGKNKWYNIYELSNEWENE
;
A
#
# COMPACT_ATOMS: atom_id res chain seq x y z
N MET A 1 8.73 -17.35 -3.54
CA MET A 1 7.94 -16.21 -3.06
C MET A 1 6.50 -16.48 -3.40
N LYS A 2 5.61 -16.65 -2.42
CA LYS A 2 4.16 -16.78 -2.69
C LYS A 2 3.55 -15.49 -2.17
N ILE A 3 3.17 -14.60 -3.09
CA ILE A 3 2.17 -13.59 -2.76
C ILE A 3 0.95 -14.40 -2.30
N ASP A 4 0.32 -14.03 -1.18
CA ASP A 4 -0.85 -14.77 -0.73
C ASP A 4 -1.94 -14.63 -1.80
N ASP A 5 -2.15 -15.71 -2.58
CA ASP A 5 -3.13 -15.75 -3.67
C ASP A 5 -4.52 -15.38 -3.16
N LYS A 6 -4.81 -15.53 -1.86
CA LYS A 6 -6.06 -15.08 -1.26
C LYS A 6 -6.25 -13.56 -1.30
N ILE A 7 -5.17 -12.79 -1.15
CA ILE A 7 -5.25 -11.32 -1.12
C ILE A 7 -5.52 -10.79 -2.53
N ILE A 8 -4.74 -11.23 -3.53
CA ILE A 8 -4.91 -10.79 -4.93
C ILE A 8 -6.29 -11.21 -5.45
N ASN A 9 -6.78 -12.39 -5.06
CA ASN A 9 -8.08 -12.88 -5.49
C ASN A 9 -9.26 -12.38 -4.62
N SER A 10 -9.01 -11.54 -3.62
CA SER A 10 -10.08 -10.99 -2.79
C SER A 10 -10.91 -9.96 -3.55
N TYR A 11 -12.23 -9.94 -3.31
CA TYR A 11 -13.13 -8.94 -3.89
C TYR A 11 -12.69 -7.51 -3.55
N LYS A 12 -12.23 -7.29 -2.32
CA LYS A 12 -11.70 -5.98 -1.88
C LYS A 12 -10.47 -5.55 -2.68
N PHE A 13 -9.58 -6.47 -3.06
CA PHE A 13 -8.42 -6.13 -3.87
C PHE A 13 -8.84 -5.72 -5.29
N ASN A 14 -9.82 -6.42 -5.86
CA ASN A 14 -10.38 -6.06 -7.18
C ASN A 14 -11.12 -4.71 -7.20
N CYS A 15 -11.56 -4.20 -6.04
CA CYS A 15 -12.14 -2.86 -5.91
C CYS A 15 -11.11 -1.73 -5.83
N LEU A 16 -9.82 -2.06 -5.66
CA LEU A 16 -8.76 -1.06 -5.59
C LEU A 16 -8.53 -0.37 -6.92
N LYS A 17 -8.14 0.90 -6.87
CA LYS A 17 -7.71 1.62 -8.07
C LYS A 17 -6.41 1.02 -8.61
N PRO A 18 -6.15 1.11 -9.93
CA PRO A 18 -4.90 0.61 -10.51
C PRO A 18 -3.63 1.19 -9.86
N CYS A 19 -3.67 2.44 -9.41
CA CYS A 19 -2.55 3.05 -8.68
C CYS A 19 -2.37 2.44 -7.28
N ALA A 20 -3.45 2.09 -6.59
CA ALA A 20 -3.43 1.46 -5.28
C ALA A 20 -2.86 0.04 -5.37
N MET A 21 -3.27 -0.75 -6.36
CA MET A 21 -2.71 -2.08 -6.64
C MET A 21 -1.19 -2.00 -6.88
N LYS A 22 -0.74 -1.06 -7.72
CA LYS A 22 0.71 -0.86 -8.00
C LYS A 22 1.49 -0.51 -6.74
N VAL A 23 0.95 0.39 -5.92
CA VAL A 23 1.54 0.76 -4.63
C VAL A 23 1.61 -0.47 -3.70
N TYR A 24 0.53 -1.25 -3.64
CA TYR A 24 0.45 -2.45 -2.81
C TYR A 24 1.43 -3.55 -3.23
N PHE A 25 1.60 -3.79 -4.53
CA PHE A 25 2.59 -4.76 -5.01
C PHE A 25 4.02 -4.37 -4.62
N GLN A 26 4.36 -3.08 -4.62
CA GLN A 26 5.66 -2.64 -4.11
C GLN A 26 5.83 -2.91 -2.61
N PHE A 27 4.76 -2.83 -1.83
CA PHE A 27 4.79 -3.21 -0.42
C PHE A 27 4.94 -4.72 -0.21
N ILE A 28 4.12 -5.54 -0.89
CA ILE A 28 4.18 -7.01 -0.78
C ILE A 28 5.55 -7.54 -1.20
N ILE A 29 6.13 -7.01 -2.29
CA ILE A 29 7.43 -7.50 -2.80
C ILE A 29 8.53 -7.39 -1.74
N LYS A 30 8.47 -6.36 -0.87
CA LYS A 30 9.45 -6.18 0.21
C LYS A 30 9.22 -7.12 1.41
N ASN A 31 8.06 -7.77 1.52
CA ASN A 31 7.72 -8.73 2.58
C ASN A 31 7.89 -8.17 4.01
N GLU A 32 7.61 -6.89 4.18
CA GLU A 32 7.71 -6.20 5.47
C GLU A 32 6.31 -5.88 6.02
N LYS A 33 6.03 -6.25 7.27
CA LYS A 33 4.75 -5.92 7.95
C LYS A 33 4.60 -4.42 8.22
N GLN A 34 5.72 -3.74 8.36
CA GLN A 34 5.80 -2.30 8.54
C GLN A 34 6.77 -1.76 7.52
N PHE A 35 6.38 -0.71 6.82
CA PHE A 35 7.17 -0.15 5.74
C PHE A 35 7.31 1.36 5.90
N ILE A 36 8.55 1.84 5.95
CA ILE A 36 8.88 3.26 6.00
C ILE A 36 9.51 3.64 4.67
N PHE A 37 8.93 4.59 3.96
CA PHE A 37 9.41 5.02 2.66
C PHE A 37 9.28 6.51 2.45
N SER A 38 10.13 7.05 1.58
CA SER A 38 9.94 8.38 1.02
C SER A 38 9.08 8.35 -0.24
N MET A 39 8.39 9.45 -0.54
CA MET A 39 7.59 9.53 -1.78
C MET A 39 8.47 9.41 -3.03
N ASP A 40 9.71 9.88 -2.96
CA ASP A 40 10.68 9.78 -4.06
C ASP A 40 11.09 8.32 -4.31
N GLU A 41 11.35 7.56 -3.25
CA GLU A 41 11.64 6.13 -3.35
C GLU A 41 10.46 5.35 -3.94
N LEU A 42 9.24 5.65 -3.51
CA LEU A 42 8.06 4.96 -4.03
C LEU A 42 7.79 5.35 -5.49
N GLY A 43 8.05 6.61 -5.87
CA GLY A 43 7.92 7.10 -7.24
C GLY A 43 8.91 6.44 -8.19
N ALA A 44 10.17 6.29 -7.78
CA ALA A 44 11.20 5.62 -8.57
C ALA A 44 10.84 4.15 -8.85
N ASN A 45 10.24 3.44 -7.89
CA ASN A 45 9.90 2.02 -8.02
C ASN A 45 8.57 1.76 -8.72
N THR A 46 7.61 2.69 -8.63
CA THR A 46 6.28 2.54 -9.26
C THR A 46 6.17 3.19 -10.64
N PHE A 47 7.13 4.05 -11.02
CA PHE A 47 7.06 4.92 -12.20
C PHE A 47 5.75 5.74 -12.24
N MET A 48 5.30 6.20 -11.07
CA MET A 48 4.07 6.99 -10.92
C MET A 48 4.37 8.40 -10.40
N SER A 49 3.48 9.33 -10.71
CA SER A 49 3.51 10.66 -10.11
C SER A 49 3.24 10.58 -8.60
N ILE A 50 3.79 11.53 -7.83
CA ILE A 50 3.54 11.65 -6.39
C ILE A 50 2.02 11.71 -6.09
N SER A 51 1.26 12.44 -6.91
CA SER A 51 -0.21 12.52 -6.76
C SER A 51 -0.90 11.17 -6.93
N SER A 52 -0.46 10.36 -7.89
CA SER A 52 -1.00 9.00 -8.11
C SER A 52 -0.65 8.06 -6.96
N ILE A 53 0.55 8.19 -6.39
CA ILE A 53 0.98 7.42 -5.22
C ILE A 53 0.14 7.79 -4.00
N LEU A 54 -0.06 9.08 -3.73
CA LEU A 54 -0.91 9.54 -2.64
C LEU A 54 -2.35 9.01 -2.78
N ALA A 55 -2.89 9.06 -4.00
CA ALA A 55 -4.21 8.49 -4.28
C ALA A 55 -4.24 6.98 -4.01
N GLY A 56 -3.20 6.24 -4.39
CA GLY A 56 -3.09 4.80 -4.12
C GLY A 56 -2.98 4.47 -2.64
N ILE A 57 -2.13 5.18 -1.89
CA ILE A 57 -1.98 5.03 -0.43
C ILE A 57 -3.33 5.31 0.27
N LYS A 58 -4.02 6.38 -0.15
CA LYS A 58 -5.32 6.74 0.40
C LYS A 58 -6.35 5.63 0.16
N ASP A 59 -6.42 5.12 -1.07
CA ASP A 59 -7.35 4.05 -1.47
C ASP A 59 -7.08 2.74 -0.70
N LEU A 60 -5.81 2.38 -0.51
CA LEU A 60 -5.42 1.23 0.33
C LEU A 60 -5.83 1.42 1.79
N ASN A 61 -5.66 2.62 2.34
CA ASN A 61 -6.03 2.92 3.72
C ASN A 61 -7.56 2.97 3.92
N GLU A 62 -8.32 3.46 2.93
CA GLU A 62 -9.80 3.47 2.95
C GLU A 62 -10.38 2.06 2.84
N ASN A 63 -9.78 1.23 1.99
CA ASN A 63 -10.09 -0.21 1.90
C ASN A 63 -9.36 -1.01 2.99
N LYS A 64 -8.81 -0.31 4.00
CA LYS A 64 -8.01 -0.74 5.16
C LYS A 64 -6.91 -1.81 4.90
N PHE A 65 -6.48 -2.07 3.67
CA PHE A 65 -5.30 -2.92 3.36
C PHE A 65 -4.02 -2.49 4.11
N ILE A 66 -3.88 -1.19 4.35
CA ILE A 66 -2.79 -0.62 5.13
C ILE A 66 -3.33 0.33 6.20
N LYS A 67 -2.52 0.60 7.20
CA LYS A 67 -2.73 1.67 8.18
C LYS A 67 -1.55 2.62 8.16
N ILE A 68 -1.82 3.91 8.01
CA ILE A 68 -0.78 4.95 8.13
C ILE A 68 -0.56 5.23 9.62
N ILE A 69 0.66 4.96 10.11
CA ILE A 69 1.03 5.16 11.52
C ILE A 69 1.77 6.49 11.71
N GLY A 70 2.47 6.96 10.68
CA GLY A 70 3.18 8.24 10.75
C GLY A 70 3.46 8.83 9.38
N LYS A 71 3.54 10.16 9.35
CA LYS A 71 4.02 10.94 8.21
C LYS A 71 4.91 12.06 8.74
N GLY A 72 6.02 12.36 8.06
CA GLY A 72 6.93 13.42 8.49
C GLY A 72 7.13 14.54 7.47
N GLY A 73 7.38 15.75 8.01
CA GLY A 73 7.58 16.98 7.23
C GLY A 73 6.40 17.30 6.30
N LYS A 74 6.70 17.92 5.14
CA LYS A 74 5.74 18.10 4.03
C LYS A 74 5.52 16.79 3.24
N ASN A 75 5.17 15.69 3.91
CA ASN A 75 4.95 14.35 3.32
C ASN A 75 6.22 13.67 2.76
N LYS A 76 7.41 13.99 3.28
CA LYS A 76 8.68 13.44 2.76
C LYS A 76 8.88 11.96 3.09
N TRP A 77 8.12 11.41 4.04
CA TRP A 77 8.08 9.98 4.30
C TRP A 77 6.73 9.53 4.89
N TYR A 78 6.43 8.26 4.69
CA TYR A 78 5.27 7.54 5.22
C TYR A 78 5.75 6.31 5.98
N ASN A 79 5.19 6.07 7.16
CA ASN A 79 5.31 4.84 7.92
C ASN A 79 3.94 4.17 7.91
N ILE A 80 3.86 3.05 7.21
CA ILE A 80 2.63 2.28 7.04
C ILE A 80 2.79 0.88 7.60
N TYR A 81 1.67 0.27 7.97
CA TYR A 81 1.62 -1.10 8.44
C TYR A 81 0.61 -1.88 7.58
N GLU A 82 0.99 -3.07 7.15
CA GLU A 82 0.06 -3.96 6.45
C GLU A 82 -0.92 -4.55 7.45
N LEU A 83 -2.22 -4.46 7.16
CA LEU A 83 -3.25 -5.07 7.97
C LEU A 83 -3.54 -6.50 7.46
N SER A 84 -2.52 -7.34 7.34
CA SER A 84 -2.70 -8.75 6.98
C SER A 84 -3.27 -9.51 8.19
N ASN A 85 -4.59 -9.78 8.16
CA ASN A 85 -5.40 -10.69 9.00
C ASN A 85 -6.61 -10.09 9.73
N GLU A 86 -6.86 -8.77 9.67
CA GLU A 86 -8.07 -8.19 10.31
C GLU A 86 -9.32 -8.23 9.40
N TRP A 87 -9.18 -8.75 8.17
CA TRP A 87 -10.20 -8.73 7.11
C TRP A 87 -11.13 -9.92 7.08
N GLU A 88 -10.67 -11.06 7.58
CA GLU A 88 -11.41 -12.34 7.49
C GLU A 88 -12.50 -12.47 8.57
N ASN A 89 -12.62 -11.49 9.49
CA ASN A 89 -13.58 -11.51 10.61
C ASN A 89 -14.78 -10.54 10.44
N GLU A 90 -14.94 -9.86 9.30
CA GLU A 90 -16.14 -9.10 8.91
C GLU A 90 -16.82 -9.76 7.71
#